data_AF-A0A3D5HS39-F1
#
_entry.id   AF-A0A3D5HS39-F1
#
_cell.length_a   1.000
_cell.length_b   1.000
_cell.length_c   1.000
_cell.angle_alpha   90.00
_cell.angle_beta   90.00
_cell.angle_gamma   90.00
#
_symmetry.space_group_name_H-M   'P 1'
#
loop_
_entity.id
_entity.type
_entity.pdbx_description
1 polymer ?
#
loop_
_entity_poly.entity_id
_entity_poly.type
_entity_poly.pdbx_seq_one_letter_code
_entity_poly.pdbx_strand_id
1 'polypeptide(L)'
;MIYKVALAFIGTILVVAWTYKSVDKITDKSVIEVLEELGVDYSAKRPNMSISGVSAEAGRSIVENGFAPKPGGGNTGQQSKHFVCTSCHNTQREDPDLTVSDPEARLSYVSDRDMPFLQATTLYGAVNRDTYYNGDYYKKYGDLVDAARNDLRGAIQLCAVECAQGRSLDDWELESILAYMWTKELQMKDLDLAATEKAIIEDVLSGNGEKQVAQLIINQKYLRGSPATFVPPPADRKAGTMHEGDSKMGMLVYRNSCLHCHEKGKYSFFQMDDHAITHRYLNRKADGYSRKSIYQVIRWGVPSKSGKRSYMPQYTSEKMSDQQLADLRAYISDRAE
;
A
#
# COMPACT_ATOMS: atom_id res chain seq x y z
N MET A 1 42.61 77.75 33.90
CA MET A 1 41.32 77.42 33.25
C MET A 1 41.49 76.04 32.65
N ILE A 2 40.88 75.03 33.28
CA ILE A 2 41.27 73.61 33.18
C ILE A 2 40.43 72.91 32.10
N TYR A 3 41.11 72.23 31.16
CA TYR A 3 40.56 71.21 30.26
C TYR A 3 40.37 69.89 31.02
N LYS A 4 39.27 69.16 30.74
CA LYS A 4 39.07 67.68 30.77
C LYS A 4 37.57 67.40 30.55
N VAL A 5 37.12 67.07 29.34
CA VAL A 5 36.99 65.71 28.77
C VAL A 5 36.17 64.76 29.65
N ALA A 6 34.92 64.51 29.23
CA ALA A 6 34.15 63.32 29.60
C ALA A 6 33.64 62.68 28.30
N LEU A 7 34.12 61.46 28.02
CA LEU A 7 33.82 60.66 26.83
C LEU A 7 32.41 60.08 26.90
N ALA A 8 31.70 60.15 25.78
CA ALA A 8 30.55 59.31 25.45
C ALA A 8 31.05 58.02 24.80
N PHE A 9 30.59 56.87 25.29
CA PHE A 9 30.66 55.59 24.57
C PHE A 9 29.31 54.88 24.75
N ILE A 10 28.45 55.02 23.74
CA ILE A 10 27.27 54.17 23.58
C ILE A 10 27.73 53.02 22.68
N GLY A 11 27.92 51.84 23.27
CA GLY A 11 28.22 50.61 22.55
C GLY A 11 26.94 50.04 21.95
N THR A 12 26.84 50.04 20.63
CA THR A 12 25.78 49.35 19.88
C THR A 12 26.23 47.90 19.67
N ILE A 13 25.69 46.96 20.45
CA ILE A 13 25.84 45.52 20.18
C ILE A 13 24.80 45.14 19.12
N LEU A 14 25.25 45.00 17.87
CA LEU A 14 24.48 44.37 16.80
C LEU A 14 24.55 42.85 16.97
N VAL A 15 23.50 42.25 17.54
CA VAL A 15 23.27 40.81 17.49
C VAL A 15 22.78 40.48 16.08
N VAL A 16 23.70 40.05 15.21
CA VAL A 16 23.33 39.44 13.93
C VAL A 16 22.86 38.02 14.23
N ALA A 17 21.55 37.83 14.36
CA ALA A 17 20.95 36.51 14.32
C ALA A 17 21.09 35.98 12.89
N TRP A 18 22.13 35.20 12.65
CA TRP A 18 22.27 34.42 11.43
C TRP A 18 21.23 33.30 11.50
N THR A 19 20.05 33.54 10.92
CA THR A 19 19.10 32.47 10.63
C THR A 19 19.67 31.65 9.50
N TYR A 20 20.55 30.71 9.84
CA TYR A 20 20.97 29.66 8.92
C TYR A 20 19.72 28.83 8.62
N LYS A 21 19.02 29.17 7.55
CA LYS A 21 17.96 28.34 7.01
C LYS A 21 18.69 27.14 6.44
N SER A 22 18.77 26.04 7.21
CA SER A 22 19.23 24.77 6.69
C SER A 22 18.38 24.48 5.47
N VAL A 23 19.00 24.50 4.29
CA VAL A 23 18.35 24.01 3.09
C VAL A 23 18.14 22.54 3.36
N ASP A 24 16.89 22.11 3.50
CA ASP A 24 16.54 20.70 3.67
C ASP A 24 16.87 19.99 2.36
N LYS A 25 18.06 19.37 2.30
CA LYS A 25 18.64 18.83 1.06
C LYS A 25 18.11 17.44 0.73
N ILE A 26 17.45 16.80 1.68
CA ILE A 26 17.01 15.41 1.56
C ILE A 26 15.52 15.29 1.23
N THR A 27 14.69 16.29 1.54
CA THR A 27 13.22 16.19 1.41
C THR A 27 12.74 15.83 0.01
N ASP A 28 13.39 16.33 -1.04
CA ASP A 28 13.00 16.08 -2.44
C ASP A 28 13.62 14.81 -3.04
N LYS A 29 14.45 14.08 -2.27
CA LYS A 29 15.06 12.82 -2.70
C LYS A 29 14.16 11.63 -2.42
N SER A 30 14.41 10.55 -3.15
CA SER A 30 13.84 9.26 -2.81
C SER A 30 14.55 8.64 -1.60
N VAL A 31 13.85 7.78 -0.88
CA VAL A 31 14.44 7.02 0.23
C VAL A 31 15.59 6.14 -0.26
N ILE A 32 15.43 5.51 -1.43
CA ILE A 32 16.47 4.63 -2.00
C ILE A 32 17.69 5.45 -2.43
N GLU A 33 17.50 6.61 -3.05
CA GLU A 33 18.61 7.51 -3.43
C GLU A 33 19.46 7.87 -2.21
N VAL A 34 18.83 8.27 -1.10
CA VAL A 34 19.55 8.59 0.14
C VAL A 34 20.26 7.35 0.71
N LEU A 35 19.62 6.18 0.69
CA LEU A 35 20.25 4.94 1.16
C LEU A 35 21.44 4.51 0.28
N GLU A 36 21.39 4.73 -1.03
CA GLU A 36 22.51 4.49 -1.96
C GLU A 36 23.69 5.44 -1.68
N GLU A 37 23.44 6.72 -1.39
CA GLU A 37 24.48 7.67 -0.94
C GLU A 37 25.12 7.23 0.39
N LEU A 38 24.31 6.59 1.25
CA LEU A 38 24.77 5.94 2.48
C LEU A 38 25.41 4.56 2.23
N GLY A 39 25.60 4.14 0.98
CA GLY A 39 26.34 2.93 0.62
C GLY A 39 25.54 1.63 0.63
N VAL A 40 24.21 1.69 0.63
CA VAL A 40 23.36 0.50 0.44
C VAL A 40 23.23 0.20 -1.05
N ASP A 41 23.39 -1.07 -1.45
CA ASP A 41 23.30 -1.48 -2.85
C ASP A 41 21.87 -1.96 -3.21
N TYR A 42 21.22 -1.25 -4.13
CA TYR A 42 19.92 -1.59 -4.70
C TYR A 42 19.99 -2.06 -6.16
N SER A 43 21.20 -2.21 -6.73
CA SER A 43 21.40 -2.51 -8.16
C SER A 43 20.63 -3.75 -8.63
N ALA A 44 20.61 -4.82 -7.82
CA ALA A 44 19.87 -6.05 -8.13
C ALA A 44 18.34 -5.87 -8.16
N LYS A 45 17.81 -4.89 -7.41
CA LYS A 45 16.37 -4.58 -7.36
C LYS A 45 15.91 -3.63 -8.48
N ARG A 46 16.84 -2.97 -9.19
CA ARG A 46 16.52 -2.04 -10.29
C ARG A 46 16.00 -2.78 -11.52
N PRO A 47 15.11 -2.15 -12.32
CA PRO A 47 14.60 -2.74 -13.54
C PRO A 47 15.71 -2.86 -14.59
N ASN A 48 15.68 -3.94 -15.37
CA ASN A 48 16.58 -4.12 -16.50
C ASN A 48 16.08 -3.36 -17.73
N MET A 49 16.50 -2.10 -17.83
CA MET A 49 16.14 -1.21 -18.95
C MET A 49 16.82 -1.58 -20.27
N SER A 50 17.73 -2.57 -20.31
CA SER A 50 18.39 -2.98 -21.56
C SER A 50 17.53 -3.93 -22.40
N ILE A 51 16.46 -4.50 -21.84
CA ILE A 51 15.55 -5.37 -22.57
C ILE A 51 14.68 -4.51 -23.49
N SER A 52 14.61 -4.90 -24.77
CA SER A 52 13.82 -4.16 -25.76
C SER A 52 12.35 -4.06 -25.34
N GLY A 53 11.82 -2.84 -25.31
CA GLY A 53 10.42 -2.58 -24.94
C GLY A 53 10.16 -2.26 -23.49
N VAL A 54 11.17 -2.35 -22.62
CA VAL A 54 10.99 -2.01 -21.21
C VAL A 54 10.78 -0.50 -21.05
N SER A 55 9.64 -0.13 -20.46
CA SER A 55 9.40 1.26 -20.03
C SER A 55 8.41 1.33 -18.86
N ALA A 56 8.49 2.40 -18.08
CA ALA A 56 7.55 2.65 -17.00
C ALA A 56 6.12 2.87 -17.52
N GLU A 57 5.96 3.42 -18.73
CA GLU A 57 4.67 3.63 -19.38
C GLU A 57 4.02 2.30 -19.76
N ALA A 58 4.80 1.36 -20.32
CA ALA A 58 4.32 0.01 -20.60
C ALA A 58 3.91 -0.70 -19.30
N GLY A 59 4.74 -0.60 -18.26
CA GLY A 59 4.46 -1.16 -16.94
C GLY A 59 3.18 -0.61 -16.33
N ARG A 60 3.00 0.71 -16.38
CA ARG A 60 1.78 1.39 -15.95
C ARG A 60 0.55 0.86 -16.68
N SER A 61 0.64 0.72 -18.00
CA SER A 61 -0.47 0.21 -18.81
C SER A 61 -0.84 -1.22 -18.42
N ILE A 62 0.13 -2.09 -18.13
CA ILE A 62 -0.14 -3.46 -17.66
C ILE A 62 -0.79 -3.43 -16.27
N VAL A 63 -0.28 -2.62 -15.34
CA VAL A 63 -0.81 -2.52 -13.97
C VAL A 63 -2.24 -1.99 -13.93
N GLU A 64 -2.53 -0.95 -14.72
CA GLU A 64 -3.82 -0.24 -14.69
C GLU A 64 -4.86 -0.86 -15.64
N ASN A 65 -4.43 -1.37 -16.80
CA ASN A 65 -5.32 -1.82 -17.88
C ASN A 65 -5.18 -3.30 -18.24
N GLY A 66 -4.14 -3.99 -17.74
CA GLY A 66 -3.90 -5.39 -18.03
C GLY A 66 -3.28 -5.68 -19.39
N PHE A 67 -2.80 -4.67 -20.13
CA PHE A 67 -2.09 -4.83 -21.40
C PHE A 67 -1.19 -3.61 -21.67
N ALA A 68 -0.20 -3.76 -22.54
CA ALA A 68 0.69 -2.68 -22.99
C ALA A 68 0.82 -2.63 -24.51
N PRO A 69 1.20 -1.47 -25.08
CA PRO A 69 1.73 -1.41 -26.44
C PRO A 69 2.98 -2.28 -26.57
N LYS A 70 3.10 -3.04 -27.66
CA LYS A 70 4.29 -3.85 -27.96
C LYS A 70 5.36 -3.03 -28.68
N PRO A 71 6.64 -3.38 -28.51
CA PRO A 71 7.69 -2.96 -29.43
C PRO A 71 7.34 -3.41 -30.86
N GLY A 72 7.32 -2.48 -31.82
CA GLY A 72 6.96 -2.78 -33.21
C GLY A 72 5.46 -2.68 -33.54
N GLY A 73 4.62 -2.24 -32.59
CA GLY A 73 3.22 -1.90 -32.82
C GLY A 73 2.21 -2.96 -32.35
N GLY A 74 0.97 -2.51 -32.15
CA GLY A 74 -0.10 -3.31 -31.55
C GLY A 74 0.01 -3.42 -30.02
N ASN A 75 -0.87 -4.22 -29.40
CA ASN A 75 -0.92 -4.42 -27.95
C ASN A 75 -0.57 -5.86 -27.56
N THR A 76 -0.13 -6.05 -26.33
CA THR A 76 -0.04 -7.37 -25.69
C THR A 76 -1.41 -8.00 -25.56
N GLY A 77 -1.44 -9.33 -25.48
CA GLY A 77 -2.65 -10.01 -25.04
C GLY A 77 -2.93 -9.61 -23.59
N GLN A 78 -4.20 -9.58 -23.19
CA GLN A 78 -4.57 -9.29 -21.79
C GLN A 78 -3.78 -10.19 -20.83
N GLN A 79 -3.22 -9.59 -19.79
CA GLN A 79 -2.53 -10.26 -18.71
C GLN A 79 -3.48 -11.23 -18.01
N SER A 80 -4.71 -10.78 -17.74
CA SER A 80 -5.78 -11.61 -17.20
C SER A 80 -7.13 -11.18 -17.76
N LYS A 81 -8.06 -12.15 -17.85
CA LYS A 81 -9.46 -11.92 -18.20
C LYS A 81 -10.31 -11.49 -17.00
N HIS A 82 -9.75 -11.48 -15.80
CA HIS A 82 -10.51 -11.35 -14.55
C HIS A 82 -10.12 -10.12 -13.74
N PHE A 83 -8.82 -9.88 -13.55
CA PHE A 83 -8.34 -8.84 -12.67
C PHE A 83 -7.13 -8.13 -13.27
N VAL A 84 -7.01 -6.84 -12.99
CA VAL A 84 -5.78 -6.07 -13.17
C VAL A 84 -5.16 -5.81 -11.80
N CYS A 85 -3.92 -5.35 -11.72
CA CYS A 85 -3.26 -5.12 -10.43
C CYS A 85 -4.07 -4.15 -9.55
N THR A 86 -4.64 -3.10 -10.15
CA THR A 86 -5.49 -2.11 -9.46
C THR A 86 -6.86 -2.63 -9.04
N SER A 87 -7.22 -3.86 -9.39
CA SER A 87 -8.38 -4.53 -8.80
C SER A 87 -8.19 -4.76 -7.30
N CYS A 88 -6.94 -4.99 -6.84
CA CYS A 88 -6.63 -5.33 -5.45
C CYS A 88 -5.57 -4.43 -4.80
N HIS A 89 -4.85 -3.62 -5.56
CA HIS A 89 -3.79 -2.75 -5.05
C HIS A 89 -4.05 -1.27 -5.36
N ASN A 90 -3.81 -0.40 -4.38
CA ASN A 90 -3.66 1.03 -4.63
C ASN A 90 -2.30 1.31 -5.31
N THR A 91 -2.21 2.40 -6.09
CA THR A 91 -0.96 2.90 -6.69
C THR A 91 -0.41 4.15 -6.00
N GLN A 92 -1.14 4.63 -4.99
CA GLN A 92 -0.81 5.78 -4.15
C GLN A 92 -0.65 5.32 -2.70
N ARG A 93 -0.01 6.14 -1.86
CA ARG A 93 0.10 5.90 -0.40
C ARG A 93 -1.28 5.71 0.19
N GLU A 94 -1.46 4.65 0.98
CA GLU A 94 -2.71 4.34 1.68
C GLU A 94 -2.57 4.40 3.21
N ASP A 95 -1.36 4.28 3.72
CA ASP A 95 -1.06 4.28 5.15
C ASP A 95 -0.65 5.69 5.62
N PRO A 96 -1.37 6.30 6.58
CA PRO A 96 -0.97 7.59 7.15
C PRO A 96 0.34 7.50 7.93
N ASP A 97 0.56 6.41 8.65
CA ASP A 97 1.82 6.08 9.32
C ASP A 97 2.44 4.86 8.62
N LEU A 98 3.64 5.03 8.04
CA LEU A 98 4.31 3.97 7.31
C LEU A 98 4.95 2.91 8.21
N THR A 99 5.07 3.17 9.52
CA THR A 99 5.74 2.30 10.50
C THR A 99 4.85 1.19 11.03
N VAL A 100 3.54 1.26 10.79
CA VAL A 100 2.54 0.33 11.31
C VAL A 100 1.54 -0.05 10.23
N SER A 101 0.99 -1.27 10.31
CA SER A 101 -0.12 -1.69 9.47
C SER A 101 -1.42 -1.55 10.25
N ASP A 102 -1.97 -0.34 10.25
CA ASP A 102 -3.19 0.03 10.98
C ASP A 102 -4.40 0.08 10.03
N PRO A 103 -5.34 -0.88 10.09
CA PRO A 103 -6.50 -0.88 9.20
C PRO A 103 -7.50 0.25 9.51
N GLU A 104 -7.67 0.66 10.77
CA GLU A 104 -8.56 1.76 11.17
C GLU A 104 -8.10 3.09 10.59
N ALA A 105 -6.82 3.44 10.81
CA ALA A 105 -6.24 4.67 10.30
C ALA A 105 -6.23 4.69 8.77
N ARG A 106 -5.96 3.54 8.14
CA ARG A 106 -5.99 3.38 6.68
C ARG A 106 -7.37 3.66 6.09
N LEU A 107 -8.45 3.12 6.69
CA LEU A 107 -9.81 3.31 6.17
C LEU A 107 -10.19 4.79 6.10
N SER A 108 -9.95 5.54 7.18
CA SER A 108 -10.20 6.99 7.20
C SER A 108 -9.32 7.70 6.18
N TYR A 109 -8.03 7.38 6.14
CA TYR A 109 -7.07 8.02 5.23
C TYR A 109 -7.43 7.86 3.75
N VAL A 110 -7.80 6.64 3.32
CA VAL A 110 -8.20 6.37 1.93
C VAL A 110 -9.57 6.95 1.62
N SER A 111 -10.50 6.95 2.59
CA SER A 111 -11.83 7.55 2.42
C SER A 111 -11.74 9.05 2.17
N ASP A 112 -10.93 9.77 2.94
CA ASP A 112 -10.73 11.22 2.78
C ASP A 112 -10.08 11.62 1.43
N ARG A 113 -9.58 10.63 0.68
CA ARG A 113 -8.86 10.81 -0.59
C ARG A 113 -9.55 10.14 -1.77
N ASP A 114 -10.80 9.69 -1.60
CA ASP A 114 -11.56 8.95 -2.62
C ASP A 114 -10.79 7.74 -3.17
N MET A 115 -10.00 7.10 -2.31
CA MET A 115 -9.24 5.90 -2.63
C MET A 115 -9.95 4.64 -2.12
N PRO A 116 -9.82 3.50 -2.82
CA PRO A 116 -10.42 2.26 -2.38
C PRO A 116 -9.66 1.62 -1.20
N PHE A 117 -10.38 0.87 -0.39
CA PHE A 117 -9.88 0.12 0.76
C PHE A 117 -9.74 -1.37 0.40
N LEU A 118 -8.53 -1.75 -0.03
CA LEU A 118 -8.31 -3.01 -0.74
C LEU A 118 -7.61 -4.10 0.10
N GLN A 119 -7.75 -5.35 -0.35
CA GLN A 119 -7.22 -6.53 0.33
C GLN A 119 -5.69 -6.62 0.29
N ALA A 120 -5.09 -6.12 -0.79
CA ALA A 120 -3.66 -6.22 -1.00
C ALA A 120 -2.96 -4.89 -0.67
N THR A 121 -1.67 -4.96 -0.39
CA THR A 121 -0.85 -3.79 -0.02
C THR A 121 -0.70 -2.83 -1.18
N THR A 122 -0.75 -1.51 -0.97
CA THR A 122 -0.41 -0.55 -2.01
C THR A 122 0.91 -0.87 -2.73
N LEU A 123 0.96 -0.58 -4.04
CA LEU A 123 2.17 -0.61 -4.87
C LEU A 123 3.09 0.57 -4.57
N TYR A 124 2.58 1.62 -3.92
CA TYR A 124 3.40 2.73 -3.44
C TYR A 124 4.40 2.24 -2.38
N GLY A 125 5.67 2.53 -2.58
CA GLY A 125 6.77 2.06 -1.74
C GLY A 125 7.07 0.56 -1.86
N ALA A 126 6.49 -0.17 -2.82
CA ALA A 126 6.72 -1.62 -2.93
C ALA A 126 8.19 -1.98 -3.19
N VAL A 127 8.93 -1.13 -3.91
CA VAL A 127 10.38 -1.30 -4.16
C VAL A 127 11.25 -1.03 -2.92
N ASN A 128 10.72 -0.31 -1.94
CA ASN A 128 11.42 -0.02 -0.67
C ASN A 128 11.32 -1.18 0.33
N ARG A 129 10.45 -2.17 0.08
CA ARG A 129 10.31 -3.37 0.90
C ARG A 129 11.41 -4.38 0.57
N ASP A 130 11.63 -5.30 1.50
CA ASP A 130 12.53 -6.44 1.31
C ASP A 130 11.81 -7.76 1.21
N THR A 131 10.60 -7.82 1.77
CA THR A 131 9.85 -9.07 1.85
C THR A 131 8.41 -8.94 1.39
N TYR A 132 7.95 -9.97 0.68
CA TYR A 132 6.63 -10.08 0.06
C TYR A 132 5.97 -11.42 0.42
N TYR A 133 4.64 -11.52 0.30
CA TYR A 133 3.91 -12.74 0.68
C TYR A 133 4.28 -13.25 2.09
N ASN A 134 4.30 -12.33 3.05
CA ASN A 134 4.71 -12.57 4.43
C ASN A 134 3.64 -13.33 5.23
N GLY A 135 4.03 -13.81 6.41
CA GLY A 135 3.12 -14.40 7.39
C GLY A 135 2.26 -15.51 6.79
N ASP A 136 0.96 -15.37 6.93
CA ASP A 136 -0.01 -16.40 6.60
C ASP A 136 -0.20 -16.64 5.10
N TYR A 137 0.40 -15.82 4.22
CA TYR A 137 0.36 -16.11 2.78
C TYR A 137 0.96 -17.49 2.43
N TYR A 138 1.89 -18.03 3.23
CA TYR A 138 2.33 -19.42 3.09
C TYR A 138 1.18 -20.43 3.26
N LYS A 139 0.23 -20.19 4.18
CA LYS A 139 -0.95 -21.05 4.37
C LYS A 139 -1.83 -21.13 3.12
N LYS A 140 -1.80 -20.08 2.28
CA LYS A 140 -2.61 -19.99 1.05
C LYS A 140 -1.89 -20.54 -0.18
N TYR A 141 -0.62 -20.19 -0.36
CA TYR A 141 0.12 -20.47 -1.59
C TYR A 141 1.18 -21.58 -1.44
N GLY A 142 1.43 -22.05 -0.21
CA GLY A 142 2.46 -23.05 0.08
C GLY A 142 3.83 -22.56 -0.40
N ASP A 143 4.61 -23.48 -0.94
CA ASP A 143 6.01 -23.26 -1.36
C ASP A 143 6.14 -22.26 -2.52
N LEU A 144 5.05 -21.90 -3.20
CA LEU A 144 5.07 -20.85 -4.24
C LEU A 144 5.53 -19.50 -3.68
N VAL A 145 5.38 -19.25 -2.38
CA VAL A 145 5.84 -17.99 -1.78
C VAL A 145 7.35 -17.91 -1.68
N ASP A 146 8.09 -19.02 -1.69
CA ASP A 146 9.52 -19.02 -1.37
C ASP A 146 10.34 -18.26 -2.43
N ALA A 147 10.00 -18.46 -3.70
CA ALA A 147 10.60 -17.72 -4.81
C ALA A 147 10.18 -16.23 -4.83
N ALA A 148 9.02 -15.90 -4.25
CA ALA A 148 8.49 -14.53 -4.21
C ALA A 148 8.92 -13.75 -2.96
N ARG A 149 9.27 -14.43 -1.87
CA ARG A 149 9.35 -13.82 -0.55
C ARG A 149 10.41 -12.75 -0.43
N ASN A 150 11.56 -12.96 -1.07
CA ASN A 150 12.69 -12.02 -1.02
C ASN A 150 13.03 -11.46 -2.41
N ASP A 151 12.12 -11.60 -3.38
CA ASP A 151 12.31 -11.14 -4.75
C ASP A 151 11.03 -10.51 -5.29
N LEU A 152 11.09 -9.20 -5.57
CA LEU A 152 9.96 -8.47 -6.11
C LEU A 152 9.55 -8.99 -7.50
N ARG A 153 10.48 -9.51 -8.29
CA ARG A 153 10.17 -10.10 -9.60
C ARG A 153 9.34 -11.37 -9.43
N GLY A 154 9.81 -12.27 -8.57
CA GLY A 154 9.05 -13.45 -8.13
C GLY A 154 7.67 -13.08 -7.55
N ALA A 155 7.57 -12.01 -6.76
CA ALA A 155 6.31 -11.54 -6.20
C ALA A 155 5.32 -11.01 -7.25
N ILE A 156 5.81 -10.23 -8.22
CA ILE A 156 5.02 -9.74 -9.37
C ILE A 156 4.51 -10.93 -10.19
N GLN A 157 5.40 -11.89 -10.48
CA GLN A 157 5.09 -13.07 -11.27
C GLN A 157 4.06 -13.99 -10.59
N LEU A 158 4.24 -14.25 -9.28
CA LEU A 158 3.27 -15.01 -8.49
C LEU A 158 1.91 -14.31 -8.49
N CYS A 159 1.89 -12.97 -8.36
CA CYS A 159 0.65 -12.21 -8.40
C CYS A 159 -0.04 -12.34 -9.76
N ALA A 160 0.71 -12.19 -10.85
CA ALA A 160 0.19 -12.26 -12.21
C ALA A 160 -0.53 -13.59 -12.48
N VAL A 161 0.02 -14.71 -12.01
CA VAL A 161 -0.55 -16.04 -12.24
C VAL A 161 -1.64 -16.37 -11.21
N GLU A 162 -1.35 -16.27 -9.91
CA GLU A 162 -2.24 -16.77 -8.87
C GLU A 162 -3.29 -15.75 -8.44
N CYS A 163 -2.89 -14.49 -8.27
CA CYS A 163 -3.78 -13.46 -7.76
C CYS A 163 -4.61 -12.82 -8.87
N ALA A 164 -4.03 -12.53 -10.02
CA ALA A 164 -4.77 -11.98 -11.15
C ALA A 164 -5.48 -13.07 -11.95
N GLN A 165 -5.14 -14.36 -11.74
CA GLN A 165 -5.64 -15.50 -12.54
C GLN A 165 -5.28 -15.34 -14.03
N GLY A 166 -4.11 -14.76 -14.28
CA GLY A 166 -3.62 -14.42 -15.60
C GLY A 166 -2.61 -15.40 -16.16
N ARG A 167 -2.02 -15.01 -17.29
CA ARG A 167 -0.85 -15.69 -17.85
C ARG A 167 0.43 -15.25 -17.15
N SER A 168 1.49 -16.02 -17.37
CA SER A 168 2.85 -15.56 -17.09
C SER A 168 3.12 -14.26 -17.84
N LEU A 169 3.85 -13.36 -17.19
CA LEU A 169 4.42 -12.19 -17.85
C LEU A 169 5.65 -12.61 -18.65
N ASP A 170 5.87 -11.97 -19.79
CA ASP A 170 7.16 -12.04 -20.47
C ASP A 170 8.18 -11.16 -19.72
N ASP A 171 9.47 -11.44 -19.86
CA ASP A 171 10.54 -10.72 -19.14
C ASP A 171 10.44 -9.20 -19.29
N TRP A 172 10.20 -8.71 -20.51
CA TRP A 172 10.07 -7.27 -20.77
C TRP A 172 8.81 -6.66 -20.11
N GLU A 173 7.72 -7.42 -19.97
CA GLU A 173 6.51 -6.96 -19.29
C GLU A 173 6.75 -6.86 -17.79
N LEU A 174 7.43 -7.86 -17.22
CA LEU A 174 7.81 -7.89 -15.80
C LEU A 174 8.74 -6.73 -15.46
N GLU A 175 9.81 -6.53 -16.23
CA GLU A 175 10.73 -5.41 -16.02
C GLU A 175 10.07 -4.06 -16.25
N SER A 176 9.08 -3.97 -17.17
CA SER A 176 8.28 -2.74 -17.35
C SER A 176 7.43 -2.44 -16.11
N ILE A 177 6.75 -3.45 -15.55
CA ILE A 177 5.99 -3.31 -14.29
C ILE A 177 6.93 -2.86 -13.17
N LEU A 178 8.12 -3.47 -13.06
CA LEU A 178 9.11 -3.07 -12.08
C LEU A 178 9.56 -1.62 -12.29
N ALA A 179 9.82 -1.20 -13.54
CA ALA A 179 10.15 0.17 -13.87
C ALA A 179 9.05 1.16 -13.45
N TYR A 180 7.77 0.81 -13.65
CA TYR A 180 6.66 1.60 -13.13
C TYR A 180 6.64 1.66 -11.60
N MET A 181 6.85 0.53 -10.90
CA MET A 181 6.89 0.50 -9.43
C MET A 181 8.03 1.36 -8.86
N TRP A 182 9.16 1.47 -9.56
CA TRP A 182 10.24 2.39 -9.19
C TRP A 182 9.81 3.86 -9.25
N THR A 183 8.88 4.24 -10.14
CA THR A 183 8.28 5.60 -10.11
C THR A 183 7.37 5.84 -8.90
N LYS A 184 7.09 4.80 -8.11
CA LYS A 184 6.23 4.81 -6.93
C LYS A 184 7.01 4.58 -5.64
N GLU A 185 8.33 4.72 -5.66
CA GLU A 185 9.16 4.59 -4.46
C GLU A 185 8.82 5.63 -3.38
N LEU A 186 9.07 5.29 -2.12
CA LEU A 186 8.95 6.23 -1.01
C LEU A 186 9.90 7.40 -1.19
N GLN A 187 9.41 8.59 -0.87
CA GLN A 187 10.16 9.83 -0.84
C GLN A 187 10.58 10.15 0.59
N MET A 188 11.67 10.90 0.79
CA MET A 188 12.09 11.31 2.13
C MET A 188 11.02 12.13 2.87
N LYS A 189 10.23 12.92 2.12
CA LYS A 189 9.08 13.65 2.67
C LYS A 189 7.93 12.76 3.15
N ASP A 190 7.89 11.49 2.74
CA ASP A 190 6.87 10.55 3.22
C ASP A 190 7.18 10.05 4.63
N LEU A 191 8.46 10.09 5.02
CA LEU A 191 8.95 9.66 6.31
C LEU A 191 8.70 10.78 7.34
N ASP A 192 8.02 10.45 8.44
CA ASP A 192 7.80 11.37 9.55
C ASP A 192 9.08 11.55 10.38
N LEU A 193 10.04 12.26 9.78
CA LEU A 193 11.36 12.54 10.34
C LEU A 193 11.30 13.79 11.20
N ALA A 194 11.69 13.65 12.47
CA ALA A 194 11.93 14.77 13.35
C ALA A 194 13.09 15.65 12.82
N ALA A 195 13.09 16.93 13.18
CA ALA A 195 14.15 17.87 12.75
C ALA A 195 15.55 17.40 13.16
N THR A 196 15.69 16.75 14.33
CA THR A 196 16.94 16.16 14.80
C THR A 196 17.39 14.98 13.95
N GLU A 197 16.46 14.12 13.53
CA GLU A 197 16.75 12.98 12.65
C GLU A 197 17.19 13.45 11.27
N LYS A 198 16.51 14.47 10.71
CA LYS A 198 16.93 15.11 9.44
C LYS A 198 18.36 15.66 9.55
N ALA A 199 18.66 16.39 10.62
CA ALA A 199 19.99 16.96 10.83
C ALA A 199 21.08 15.87 10.93
N ILE A 200 20.80 14.75 11.61
CA ILE A 200 21.72 13.61 11.70
C ILE A 200 21.97 13.01 10.31
N ILE A 201 20.91 12.80 9.52
CA ILE A 201 21.04 12.25 8.16
C ILE A 201 21.88 13.19 7.27
N GLU A 202 21.61 14.49 7.31
CA GLU A 202 22.35 15.49 6.52
C GLU A 202 23.82 15.63 6.93
N ASP A 203 24.13 15.55 8.22
CA ASP A 203 25.50 15.58 8.74
C ASP A 203 26.30 14.35 8.26
N VAL A 204 25.69 13.16 8.36
CA VAL A 204 26.26 11.90 7.86
C VAL A 204 26.49 11.93 6.35
N LEU A 205 25.54 12.44 5.57
CA LEU A 205 25.70 12.63 4.12
C LEU A 205 26.80 13.64 3.76
N SER A 206 27.09 14.58 4.66
CA SER A 206 28.20 15.55 4.51
C SER A 206 29.56 14.96 4.91
N GLY A 207 29.62 13.68 5.28
CA GLY A 207 30.84 12.97 5.66
C GLY A 207 31.14 12.99 7.16
N ASN A 208 30.24 13.55 7.98
CA ASN A 208 30.40 13.63 9.43
C ASN A 208 29.55 12.53 10.10
N GLY A 209 30.21 11.47 10.57
CA GLY A 209 29.55 10.40 11.33
C GLY A 209 29.38 9.09 10.58
N GLU A 210 28.73 8.13 11.24
CA GLU A 210 28.61 6.75 10.76
C GLU A 210 27.39 6.56 9.87
N LYS A 211 27.59 6.08 8.64
CA LYS A 211 26.51 5.84 7.65
C LYS A 211 25.40 4.94 8.21
N GLN A 212 25.76 3.97 9.05
CA GLN A 212 24.85 3.02 9.68
C GLN A 212 23.82 3.70 10.58
N VAL A 213 24.16 4.84 11.22
CA VAL A 213 23.23 5.59 12.06
C VAL A 213 22.10 6.17 11.20
N ALA A 214 22.44 6.84 10.10
CA ALA A 214 21.44 7.40 9.18
C ALA A 214 20.60 6.29 8.52
N GLN A 215 21.22 5.17 8.13
CA GLN A 215 20.51 4.00 7.61
C GLN A 215 19.50 3.46 8.62
N LEU A 216 19.86 3.35 9.90
CA LEU A 216 18.97 2.85 10.95
C LEU A 216 17.76 3.78 11.13
N ILE A 217 17.99 5.09 11.21
CA ILE A 217 16.94 6.10 11.32
C ILE A 217 15.95 5.95 10.16
N ILE A 218 16.43 5.92 8.92
CA ILE A 218 15.57 5.82 7.72
C ILE A 218 14.77 4.51 7.72
N ASN A 219 15.43 3.38 7.98
CA ASN A 219 14.80 2.06 7.93
C ASN A 219 13.75 1.83 9.04
N GLN A 220 13.74 2.64 10.09
CA GLN A 220 12.73 2.58 11.16
C GLN A 220 11.47 3.40 10.83
N LYS A 221 11.49 4.22 9.76
CA LYS A 221 10.38 5.10 9.40
C LYS A 221 9.37 4.49 8.43
N TYR A 222 9.54 3.21 8.08
CA TYR A 222 8.56 2.48 7.29
C TYR A 222 8.70 0.95 7.49
N LEU A 223 7.61 0.23 7.25
CA LEU A 223 7.61 -1.22 7.25
C LEU A 223 8.35 -1.78 6.03
N ARG A 224 9.39 -2.57 6.28
CA ARG A 224 10.19 -3.29 5.26
C ARG A 224 9.49 -4.54 4.69
N GLY A 225 8.30 -4.86 5.18
CA GLY A 225 7.44 -5.92 4.70
C GLY A 225 6.04 -5.73 5.25
N SER A 226 5.01 -6.23 4.57
CA SER A 226 3.65 -6.15 5.10
C SER A 226 3.33 -7.36 5.96
N PRO A 227 2.97 -7.19 7.24
CA PRO A 227 2.40 -8.29 8.03
C PRO A 227 1.10 -8.79 7.40
N ALA A 228 0.78 -10.06 7.63
CA ALA A 228 -0.40 -10.71 7.10
C ALA A 228 -0.81 -11.89 7.98
N THR A 229 -1.95 -11.74 8.65
CA THR A 229 -2.55 -12.79 9.49
C THR A 229 -3.95 -13.11 8.97
N PHE A 230 -4.21 -14.38 8.65
CA PHE A 230 -5.54 -14.83 8.28
C PHE A 230 -6.29 -15.29 9.53
N VAL A 231 -7.40 -14.60 9.82
CA VAL A 231 -8.26 -14.92 10.96
C VAL A 231 -9.55 -15.59 10.48
N PRO A 232 -10.09 -16.57 11.22
CA PRO A 232 -11.34 -17.21 10.84
C PRO A 232 -12.55 -16.29 11.04
N PRO A 233 -13.68 -16.54 10.35
CA PRO A 233 -14.95 -15.89 10.66
C PRO A 233 -15.41 -16.22 12.09
N PRO A 234 -16.15 -15.32 12.76
CA PRO A 234 -16.54 -15.51 14.15
C PRO A 234 -17.29 -16.82 14.40
N ALA A 235 -17.01 -17.52 15.50
CA ALA A 235 -17.57 -18.84 15.78
C ALA A 235 -19.11 -18.83 15.84
N ASP A 236 -19.71 -17.79 16.42
CA ASP A 236 -21.13 -17.51 16.29
C ASP A 236 -21.34 -16.25 15.45
N ARG A 237 -22.00 -16.39 14.30
CA ARG A 237 -22.20 -15.28 13.35
C ARG A 237 -23.37 -14.39 13.74
N LYS A 238 -24.21 -14.81 14.69
CA LYS A 238 -25.21 -13.93 15.30
C LYS A 238 -24.55 -12.99 16.31
N ALA A 239 -23.60 -13.50 17.08
CA ALA A 239 -22.78 -12.70 17.99
C ALA A 239 -21.78 -11.79 17.24
N GLY A 240 -21.41 -12.17 16.00
CA GLY A 240 -20.49 -11.39 15.18
C GLY A 240 -19.08 -11.40 15.78
N THR A 241 -18.32 -10.33 15.59
CA THR A 241 -16.94 -10.22 16.09
C THR A 241 -16.83 -9.83 17.56
N MET A 242 -17.95 -9.74 18.30
CA MET A 242 -18.01 -9.26 19.70
C MET A 242 -17.64 -7.78 19.91
N HIS A 243 -17.55 -7.02 18.83
CA HIS A 243 -17.38 -5.56 18.83
C HIS A 243 -18.73 -4.86 18.64
N GLU A 244 -18.90 -3.70 19.27
CA GLU A 244 -20.00 -2.78 18.96
C GLU A 244 -19.68 -2.05 17.65
N GLY A 245 -20.58 -2.15 16.66
CA GLY A 245 -20.33 -1.60 15.33
C GLY A 245 -20.77 -0.15 15.18
N ASP A 246 -19.94 0.66 14.52
CA ASP A 246 -20.28 2.01 14.07
C ASP A 246 -20.74 1.99 12.61
N SER A 247 -22.03 2.27 12.39
CA SER A 247 -22.66 2.32 11.07
C SER A 247 -22.02 3.34 10.12
N LYS A 248 -21.49 4.46 10.64
CA LYS A 248 -20.80 5.45 9.80
C LYS A 248 -19.47 4.91 9.29
N MET A 249 -18.71 4.24 10.13
CA MET A 249 -17.48 3.56 9.70
C MET A 249 -17.78 2.40 8.76
N GLY A 250 -18.87 1.66 9.03
CA GLY A 250 -19.34 0.58 8.17
C GLY A 250 -19.72 1.03 6.77
N MET A 251 -20.28 2.24 6.65
CA MET A 251 -20.54 2.88 5.36
C MET A 251 -19.25 3.09 4.57
N LEU A 252 -18.17 3.51 5.22
CA LEU A 252 -16.87 3.70 4.56
C LEU A 252 -16.31 2.35 4.09
N VAL A 253 -16.38 1.30 4.92
CA VAL A 253 -16.00 -0.06 4.49
C VAL A 253 -16.84 -0.48 3.27
N TYR A 254 -18.16 -0.31 3.32
CA TYR A 254 -19.03 -0.70 2.22
C TYR A 254 -18.68 0.04 0.91
N ARG A 255 -18.52 1.36 0.97
CA ARG A 255 -18.26 2.20 -0.20
C ARG A 255 -16.85 2.05 -0.75
N ASN A 256 -15.83 2.12 0.11
CA ASN A 256 -14.44 2.12 -0.32
C ASN A 256 -13.90 0.71 -0.62
N SER A 257 -14.45 -0.35 0.01
CA SER A 257 -14.03 -1.73 -0.23
C SER A 257 -15.03 -2.50 -1.10
N CYS A 258 -16.28 -2.65 -0.64
CA CYS A 258 -17.22 -3.59 -1.27
C CYS A 258 -17.62 -3.10 -2.67
N LEU A 259 -18.02 -1.83 -2.79
CA LEU A 259 -18.46 -1.27 -4.06
C LEU A 259 -17.34 -1.14 -5.09
N HIS A 260 -16.06 -1.05 -4.69
CA HIS A 260 -14.94 -1.04 -5.65
C HIS A 260 -14.96 -2.28 -6.57
N CYS A 261 -15.29 -3.46 -6.04
CA CYS A 261 -15.39 -4.68 -6.84
C CYS A 261 -16.81 -4.96 -7.34
N HIS A 262 -17.81 -4.69 -6.51
CA HIS A 262 -19.17 -5.17 -6.71
C HIS A 262 -20.10 -4.16 -7.41
N GLU A 263 -19.78 -2.86 -7.40
CA GLU A 263 -20.58 -1.86 -8.09
C GLU A 263 -20.56 -2.10 -9.60
N LYS A 264 -21.76 -2.18 -10.20
CA LYS A 264 -21.97 -2.44 -11.64
C LYS A 264 -21.23 -3.69 -12.15
N GLY A 265 -20.84 -4.58 -11.22
CA GLY A 265 -20.07 -5.79 -11.51
C GLY A 265 -18.66 -5.55 -12.06
N LYS A 266 -17.98 -4.46 -11.64
CA LYS A 266 -16.65 -4.07 -12.14
C LYS A 266 -15.62 -5.21 -12.12
N TYR A 267 -15.51 -5.92 -11.01
CA TYR A 267 -14.60 -7.08 -10.84
C TYR A 267 -15.31 -8.33 -10.30
N SER A 268 -16.63 -8.27 -10.14
CA SER A 268 -17.43 -9.33 -9.53
C SER A 268 -18.75 -9.54 -10.27
N PHE A 269 -19.14 -10.80 -10.44
CA PHE A 269 -20.47 -11.13 -10.97
C PHE A 269 -21.60 -10.95 -9.96
N PHE A 270 -21.27 -10.84 -8.67
CA PHE A 270 -22.26 -10.51 -7.65
C PHE A 270 -22.33 -8.99 -7.54
N GLN A 271 -23.37 -8.39 -8.10
CA GLN A 271 -23.51 -6.94 -8.10
C GLN A 271 -24.03 -6.46 -6.74
N MET A 272 -23.48 -5.35 -6.27
CA MET A 272 -23.95 -4.62 -5.09
C MET A 272 -24.16 -3.15 -5.46
N ASP A 273 -25.03 -2.48 -4.72
CA ASP A 273 -25.33 -1.07 -4.81
C ASP A 273 -25.71 -0.52 -3.42
N ASP A 274 -25.95 0.78 -3.29
CA ASP A 274 -26.39 1.39 -2.02
C ASP A 274 -27.94 1.41 -1.88
N HIS A 275 -28.65 0.43 -2.46
CA HIS A 275 -30.11 0.33 -2.31
C HIS A 275 -30.51 -0.62 -1.16
N ALA A 276 -31.65 -0.33 -0.53
CA ALA A 276 -32.15 -1.10 0.61
C ALA A 276 -32.38 -2.59 0.28
N ILE A 277 -32.67 -2.94 -0.99
CA ILE A 277 -32.84 -4.34 -1.39
C ILE A 277 -31.53 -5.15 -1.28
N THR A 278 -30.40 -4.54 -1.65
CA THR A 278 -29.07 -5.13 -1.52
C THR A 278 -28.71 -5.33 -0.06
N HIS A 279 -28.91 -4.30 0.77
CA HIS A 279 -28.68 -4.38 2.21
C HIS A 279 -29.56 -5.43 2.89
N ARG A 280 -30.86 -5.50 2.58
CA ARG A 280 -31.74 -6.58 3.07
C ARG A 280 -31.25 -7.97 2.67
N TYR A 281 -30.75 -8.13 1.46
CA TYR A 281 -30.17 -9.40 1.03
C TYR A 281 -28.93 -9.75 1.87
N LEU A 282 -27.99 -8.82 2.03
CA LEU A 282 -26.76 -9.01 2.78
C LEU A 282 -27.05 -9.28 4.26
N ASN A 283 -27.91 -8.46 4.89
CA ASN A 283 -28.33 -8.60 6.29
C ASN A 283 -28.89 -10.01 6.56
N ARG A 284 -29.84 -10.47 5.73
CA ARG A 284 -30.43 -11.82 5.85
C ARG A 284 -29.41 -12.96 5.68
N LYS A 285 -28.28 -12.72 5.03
CA LYS A 285 -27.24 -13.74 4.78
C LYS A 285 -26.04 -13.63 5.70
N ALA A 286 -25.87 -12.50 6.41
CA ALA A 286 -24.72 -12.20 7.24
C ALA A 286 -24.43 -13.30 8.26
N ASP A 287 -25.46 -13.76 8.97
CA ASP A 287 -25.32 -14.72 10.07
C ASP A 287 -25.17 -16.19 9.60
N GLY A 288 -25.14 -16.41 8.28
CA GLY A 288 -25.03 -17.73 7.68
C GLY A 288 -23.59 -18.27 7.63
N TYR A 289 -23.48 -19.57 7.30
CA TYR A 289 -22.18 -20.25 7.13
C TYR A 289 -21.83 -20.49 5.64
N SER A 290 -22.63 -19.92 4.74
CA SER A 290 -22.42 -20.05 3.29
C SER A 290 -21.54 -18.93 2.75
N ARG A 291 -21.08 -19.07 1.50
CA ARG A 291 -20.39 -18.01 0.72
C ARG A 291 -21.24 -16.76 0.40
N LYS A 292 -22.37 -16.58 1.09
CA LYS A 292 -23.23 -15.39 1.04
C LYS A 292 -23.13 -14.56 2.32
N SER A 293 -22.48 -15.07 3.36
CA SER A 293 -22.22 -14.35 4.60
C SER A 293 -21.03 -13.42 4.43
N ILE A 294 -21.17 -12.17 4.89
CA ILE A 294 -20.09 -11.19 4.90
C ILE A 294 -18.89 -11.70 5.72
N TYR A 295 -19.13 -12.34 6.87
CA TYR A 295 -18.08 -12.90 7.70
C TYR A 295 -17.26 -13.95 6.95
N GLN A 296 -17.97 -14.87 6.27
CA GLN A 296 -17.33 -15.95 5.50
C GLN A 296 -16.47 -15.41 4.37
N VAL A 297 -17.04 -14.56 3.52
CA VAL A 297 -16.36 -14.12 2.29
C VAL A 297 -15.22 -13.15 2.58
N ILE A 298 -15.29 -12.36 3.64
CA ILE A 298 -14.22 -11.45 4.03
C ILE A 298 -13.03 -12.22 4.62
N ARG A 299 -13.29 -13.20 5.51
CA ARG A 299 -12.24 -13.93 6.24
C ARG A 299 -11.63 -15.10 5.46
N TRP A 300 -12.41 -15.80 4.65
CA TRP A 300 -11.94 -16.95 3.87
C TRP A 300 -11.88 -16.68 2.36
N GLY A 301 -12.32 -15.50 1.92
CA GLY A 301 -12.47 -15.23 0.50
C GLY A 301 -13.57 -16.11 -0.14
N VAL A 302 -13.62 -16.05 -1.47
CA VAL A 302 -14.41 -16.97 -2.28
C VAL A 302 -13.45 -17.61 -3.27
N PRO A 303 -13.18 -18.93 -3.22
CA PRO A 303 -12.20 -19.55 -4.11
C PRO A 303 -12.67 -19.52 -5.56
N SER A 304 -11.71 -19.51 -6.48
CA SER A 304 -11.97 -19.79 -7.89
C SER A 304 -12.51 -21.21 -8.06
N LYS A 305 -13.40 -21.42 -9.03
CA LYS A 305 -13.90 -22.74 -9.40
C LYS A 305 -13.52 -23.06 -10.85
N SER A 306 -13.44 -24.35 -11.19
CA SER A 306 -13.27 -24.76 -12.59
C SER A 306 -14.33 -24.10 -13.47
N GLY A 307 -13.91 -23.44 -14.55
CA GLY A 307 -14.78 -22.66 -15.45
C GLY A 307 -15.15 -21.24 -14.98
N LYS A 308 -14.91 -20.89 -13.71
CA LYS A 308 -15.12 -19.54 -13.15
C LYS A 308 -13.93 -19.14 -12.28
N ARG A 309 -12.89 -18.58 -12.92
CA ARG A 309 -11.64 -18.20 -12.24
C ARG A 309 -11.72 -16.90 -11.44
N SER A 310 -12.79 -16.11 -11.57
CA SER A 310 -13.05 -14.97 -10.67
C SER A 310 -13.18 -15.46 -9.23
N TYR A 311 -12.51 -14.82 -8.29
CA TYR A 311 -12.51 -15.17 -6.86
C TYR A 311 -12.58 -13.86 -6.04
N MET A 312 -12.88 -13.96 -4.75
CA MET A 312 -12.76 -12.83 -3.82
C MET A 312 -11.54 -13.09 -2.94
N PRO A 313 -10.52 -12.20 -2.93
CA PRO A 313 -9.40 -12.33 -2.00
C PRO A 313 -9.87 -12.17 -0.55
N GLN A 314 -9.21 -12.88 0.35
CA GLN A 314 -9.45 -12.75 1.78
C GLN A 314 -8.72 -11.50 2.34
N TYR A 315 -9.35 -10.84 3.30
CA TYR A 315 -8.72 -9.78 4.08
C TYR A 315 -7.91 -10.39 5.23
N THR A 316 -6.66 -9.95 5.39
CA THR A 316 -5.91 -10.18 6.63
C THR A 316 -6.45 -9.29 7.75
N SER A 317 -6.13 -9.59 9.01
CA SER A 317 -6.51 -8.71 10.13
C SER A 317 -5.88 -7.33 10.03
N GLU A 318 -4.71 -7.21 9.41
CA GLU A 318 -4.02 -5.93 9.18
C GLU A 318 -4.63 -5.12 8.04
N LYS A 319 -5.47 -5.74 7.19
CA LYS A 319 -6.17 -5.09 6.08
C LYS A 319 -7.64 -4.83 6.36
N MET A 320 -8.30 -5.65 7.17
CA MET A 320 -9.62 -5.36 7.72
C MET A 320 -9.74 -5.98 9.11
N SER A 321 -9.88 -5.14 10.14
CA SER A 321 -9.97 -5.61 11.53
C SER A 321 -11.32 -6.23 11.84
N ASP A 322 -11.42 -6.86 13.01
CA ASP A 322 -12.69 -7.36 13.54
C ASP A 322 -13.66 -6.23 13.93
N GLN A 323 -13.13 -5.05 14.31
CA GLN A 323 -13.94 -3.85 14.54
C GLN A 323 -14.58 -3.37 13.23
N GLN A 324 -13.80 -3.22 12.15
CA GLN A 324 -14.33 -2.80 10.84
C GLN A 324 -15.37 -3.77 10.27
N LEU A 325 -15.24 -5.06 10.60
CA LEU A 325 -16.23 -6.07 10.24
C LEU A 325 -17.54 -5.95 11.06
N ALA A 326 -17.45 -5.54 12.33
CA ALA A 326 -18.64 -5.16 13.11
C ALA A 326 -19.28 -3.88 12.57
N ASP A 327 -18.48 -2.87 12.24
CA ASP A 327 -18.95 -1.62 11.65
C ASP A 327 -19.72 -1.87 10.34
N LEU A 328 -19.14 -2.68 9.44
CA LEU A 328 -19.79 -3.11 8.19
C LEU A 328 -21.12 -3.84 8.47
N ARG A 329 -21.15 -4.71 9.49
CA ARG A 329 -22.38 -5.41 9.89
C ARG A 329 -23.45 -4.43 10.36
N ALA A 330 -23.09 -3.43 11.15
CA ALA A 330 -23.99 -2.40 11.66
C ALA A 330 -24.59 -1.60 10.50
N TYR A 331 -23.75 -1.09 9.58
CA TYR A 331 -24.22 -0.36 8.40
C TYR A 331 -25.18 -1.18 7.54
N ILE A 332 -24.86 -2.46 7.28
CA ILE A 332 -25.73 -3.35 6.51
C ILE A 332 -27.08 -3.57 7.20
N SER A 333 -27.11 -3.64 8.54
CA SER A 333 -28.36 -3.78 9.30
C SER A 333 -29.19 -2.50 9.19
N ASP A 334 -28.62 -1.34 9.48
CA ASP A 334 -29.30 -0.05 9.49
C ASP A 334 -29.92 0.29 8.12
N ARG A 335 -29.22 -0.05 7.04
CA ARG A 335 -29.68 0.20 5.66
C ARG A 335 -30.70 -0.84 5.17
N ALA A 336 -30.89 -1.93 5.91
CA ALA A 336 -31.84 -2.97 5.58
C ALA A 336 -33.25 -2.70 6.14
N GLU A 337 -33.36 -1.84 7.16
CA GLU A 337 -34.63 -1.35 7.72
C GLU A 337 -35.39 -0.45 6.73
#